data_AF-A0A6I9WWL4-F1
#
_entry.id   AF-A0A6I9WWL4-F1
#
_cell.length_a   1.000
_cell.length_b   1.000
_cell.length_c   1.000
_cell.angle_alpha   90.00
_cell.angle_beta   90.00
_cell.angle_gamma   90.00
#
_symmetry.space_group_name_H-M   'P 1'
#
loop_
_entity.id
_entity.type
_entity.pdbx_description
1 polymer ?
#
loop_
_entity_poly.entity_id
_entity_poly.type
_entity_poly.pdbx_seq_one_letter_code
_entity_poly.pdbx_strand_id
1 'polypeptide(L)'
;MRKLKSFERLRPMEQAFYYLSSILSEKFFTYEEILKASAYITIEETKKFINMFIHKIYIECFIYGNMNEEQALNIARNLEFDMVILNNVQMCTRNELEPHRVIKLDKGM
;
A
#
# COMPACT_ATOMS: atom_id res chain seq x y z
N MET A 1 -16.82 4.54 -4.76
CA MET A 1 -17.58 5.30 -3.74
C MET A 1 -18.76 4.56 -3.11
N ARG A 2 -19.65 3.87 -3.87
CA ARG A 2 -20.82 3.15 -3.29
C ARG A 2 -20.47 2.15 -2.18
N LYS A 3 -19.35 1.44 -2.30
CA LYS A 3 -18.85 0.49 -1.29
C LYS A 3 -18.48 1.15 0.05
N LEU A 4 -17.97 2.39 0.02
CA LEU A 4 -17.60 3.14 1.24
C LEU A 4 -18.84 3.61 2.01
N LYS A 5 -19.90 3.99 1.27
CA LYS A 5 -21.17 4.43 1.85
C LYS A 5 -22.01 3.29 2.42
N SER A 6 -21.67 2.04 2.13
CA SER A 6 -22.40 0.86 2.61
C SER A 6 -21.79 0.22 3.84
N PHE A 7 -20.95 0.95 4.61
CA PHE A 7 -20.34 0.44 5.83
C PHE A 7 -21.38 -0.07 6.84
N GLU A 8 -22.45 0.68 7.05
CA GLU A 8 -23.55 0.33 7.97
C GLU A 8 -24.26 -0.99 7.60
N ARG A 9 -24.11 -1.43 6.34
CA ARG A 9 -24.71 -2.68 5.83
C ARG A 9 -23.77 -3.88 5.95
N LEU A 10 -22.53 -3.68 6.41
CA LEU A 10 -21.60 -4.78 6.70
C LEU A 10 -22.10 -5.58 7.91
N ARG A 11 -21.70 -6.85 7.99
CA ARG A 11 -22.06 -7.71 9.12
C ARG A 11 -21.37 -7.19 10.40
N PRO A 12 -21.96 -7.37 11.59
CA PRO A 12 -21.38 -6.89 12.85
C PRO A 12 -19.93 -7.34 13.08
N MET A 13 -19.60 -8.57 12.69
CA MET A 13 -18.23 -9.09 12.77
C MET A 13 -17.24 -8.29 11.90
N GLU A 14 -17.64 -7.90 10.70
CA GLU A 14 -16.80 -7.11 9.79
C GLU A 14 -16.59 -5.69 10.31
N GLN A 15 -17.63 -5.12 10.93
CA GLN A 15 -17.52 -3.81 11.60
C GLN A 15 -16.59 -3.90 12.81
N ALA A 16 -16.68 -4.96 13.62
CA ALA A 16 -15.79 -5.18 14.76
C ALA A 16 -14.31 -5.29 14.32
N PHE A 17 -14.02 -6.08 13.28
CA PHE A 17 -12.66 -6.15 12.73
C PHE A 17 -12.18 -4.82 12.19
N TYR A 18 -13.05 -4.06 11.51
CA TYR A 18 -12.71 -2.72 11.02
C TYR A 18 -12.29 -1.79 12.16
N TYR A 19 -13.08 -1.72 13.24
CA TYR A 19 -12.74 -0.87 14.39
C TYR A 19 -11.48 -1.36 15.11
N LEU A 20 -11.32 -2.68 15.28
CA LEU A 20 -10.11 -3.27 15.85
C LEU A 20 -8.87 -2.85 15.05
N SER A 21 -8.92 -2.97 13.72
CA SER A 21 -7.83 -2.52 12.85
C SER A 21 -7.59 -1.01 12.96
N SER A 22 -8.64 -0.19 13.05
CA SER A 22 -8.48 1.27 13.21
C SER A 22 -7.82 1.68 14.52
N ILE A 23 -8.08 0.93 15.60
CA ILE A 23 -7.54 1.23 16.93
C ILE A 23 -6.10 0.73 17.04
N LEU A 24 -5.80 -0.46 16.49
CA LEU A 24 -4.49 -1.07 16.66
C LEU A 24 -3.44 -0.56 15.67
N SER A 25 -3.83 0.07 14.56
CA SER A 25 -2.89 0.53 13.54
C SER A 25 -2.36 1.94 13.88
N GLU A 26 -1.05 2.15 13.76
CA GLU A 26 -0.43 3.48 13.90
C GLU A 26 -0.99 4.51 12.91
N LYS A 27 -1.28 4.06 11.67
CA LYS A 27 -1.90 4.89 10.62
C LYS A 27 -3.10 4.15 10.06
N PHE A 28 -4.26 4.79 10.10
CA PHE A 28 -5.50 4.25 9.54
C PHE A 28 -6.35 5.37 8.97
N PHE A 29 -6.89 5.18 7.76
CA PHE A 29 -7.86 6.10 7.17
C PHE A 29 -9.25 5.47 7.25
N THR A 30 -10.16 6.14 7.94
CA THR A 30 -11.54 5.69 8.08
C THR A 30 -12.30 5.81 6.75
N TYR A 31 -13.37 5.03 6.61
CA TYR A 31 -14.24 5.14 5.44
C TYR A 31 -14.82 6.55 5.26
N GLU A 32 -15.08 7.27 6.34
CA GLU A 32 -15.53 8.66 6.28
C GLU A 32 -14.44 9.59 5.76
N GLU A 33 -13.20 9.46 6.22
CA GLU A 33 -12.07 10.26 5.75
C GLU A 33 -11.78 10.00 4.27
N ILE A 34 -11.77 8.73 3.85
CA ILE A 34 -11.60 8.37 2.43
C ILE A 34 -12.76 8.94 1.59
N LEU A 35 -13.99 8.89 2.10
CA LEU A 35 -15.15 9.43 1.39
C LEU A 35 -15.06 10.96 1.25
N LYS A 36 -14.67 11.67 2.32
CA LYS A 36 -14.43 13.11 2.29
C LYS A 36 -13.29 13.47 1.33
N ALA A 37 -12.18 12.75 1.38
CA ALA A 37 -11.04 12.93 0.48
C ALA A 37 -11.39 12.69 -0.98
N SER A 38 -12.33 11.77 -1.26
CA SER A 38 -12.74 11.44 -2.63
C SER A 38 -13.37 12.61 -3.40
N ALA A 39 -13.89 13.62 -2.70
CA ALA A 39 -14.42 14.84 -3.32
C ALA A 39 -13.32 15.69 -3.99
N TYR A 40 -12.06 15.50 -3.60
CA TYR A 40 -10.90 16.22 -4.13
C TYR A 40 -10.16 15.45 -5.21
N ILE A 41 -10.66 14.28 -5.66
CA ILE A 41 -9.97 13.50 -6.69
C ILE A 41 -10.40 14.00 -8.07
N THR A 42 -9.51 14.69 -8.77
CA THR A 42 -9.68 15.07 -10.17
C THR A 42 -8.87 14.20 -11.13
N ILE A 43 -9.24 14.18 -12.42
CA ILE A 43 -8.49 13.49 -13.47
C ILE A 43 -7.05 14.04 -13.56
N GLU A 44 -6.90 15.35 -13.44
CA GLU A 44 -5.61 16.04 -13.55
C GLU A 44 -4.68 15.67 -12.39
N GLU A 45 -5.18 15.70 -11.16
CA GLU A 45 -4.42 15.28 -9.98
C GLU A 45 -4.09 13.79 -10.02
N THR A 46 -5.00 12.96 -10.53
CA THR A 46 -4.75 11.53 -10.69
C THR A 46 -3.58 11.28 -11.65
N LYS A 47 -3.52 11.99 -12.79
CA LYS A 47 -2.40 11.89 -13.74
C LYS A 47 -1.08 12.31 -13.10
N LYS A 48 -1.08 13.42 -12.34
CA LYS A 48 0.11 13.89 -11.60
C LYS A 48 0.52 12.88 -10.53
N PHE A 49 -0.44 12.31 -9.81
CA PHE A 49 -0.22 11.31 -8.79
C PHE A 49 0.43 10.05 -9.36
N ILE A 50 0.02 9.56 -10.54
CA ILE A 50 0.64 8.38 -11.17
C ILE A 50 2.15 8.60 -11.32
N ASN A 51 2.55 9.73 -11.91
CA ASN A 51 3.96 10.05 -12.11
C ASN A 51 4.70 10.17 -10.77
N MET A 52 4.10 10.82 -9.77
CA MET A 52 4.69 10.96 -8.44
C MET A 52 4.82 9.62 -7.71
N PHE A 53 3.83 8.74 -7.84
CA PHE A 53 3.78 7.44 -7.18
C PHE A 53 4.86 6.50 -7.70
N ILE A 54 5.05 6.46 -9.03
CA ILE A 54 6.09 5.62 -9.63
C ILE A 54 7.47 6.25 -9.57
N HIS A 55 7.60 7.56 -9.34
CA HIS A 55 8.89 8.25 -9.36
C HIS A 55 9.90 7.66 -8.38
N LYS A 56 9.44 7.11 -7.26
CA LYS A 56 10.31 6.49 -6.26
C LYS A 56 9.67 5.28 -5.59
N ILE A 57 10.26 4.10 -5.78
CA ILE A 57 9.70 2.83 -5.30
C ILE A 57 10.77 1.91 -4.70
N TYR A 58 10.30 0.96 -3.89
CA TYR A 58 11.05 -0.20 -3.46
C TYR A 58 10.30 -1.44 -3.91
N ILE A 59 11.02 -2.44 -4.42
CA ILE A 59 10.44 -3.68 -4.91
C ILE A 59 11.04 -4.83 -4.12
N GLU A 60 10.16 -5.63 -3.51
CA GLU A 60 10.51 -6.89 -2.86
C GLU A 60 9.82 -8.03 -3.61
N CYS A 61 10.60 -9.01 -4.07
CA CYS A 61 10.11 -10.11 -4.90
C CYS A 61 10.23 -11.44 -4.16
N PHE A 62 9.12 -12.18 -4.07
CA PHE A 62 9.12 -13.59 -3.70
C PHE A 62 8.91 -14.43 -4.96
N ILE A 63 9.94 -15.17 -5.38
CA ILE A 63 9.91 -16.00 -6.59
C ILE A 63 9.96 -17.47 -6.16
N TYR A 64 8.95 -18.24 -6.55
CA TYR A 64 8.81 -19.64 -6.19
C TYR A 64 8.23 -20.44 -7.37
N GLY A 65 8.80 -21.62 -7.65
CA GLY A 65 8.33 -22.51 -8.71
C GLY A 65 9.44 -23.34 -9.35
N ASN A 66 9.17 -23.88 -10.54
CA ASN A 66 10.13 -24.63 -11.34
C ASN A 66 11.13 -23.68 -12.05
N MET A 67 12.00 -23.06 -11.26
CA MET A 67 13.06 -22.18 -11.74
C MET A 67 14.30 -22.37 -10.88
N ASN A 68 15.47 -22.19 -11.49
CA ASN A 68 16.71 -22.10 -10.74
C ASN A 68 16.98 -20.66 -10.26
N GLU A 69 17.99 -20.49 -9.42
CA GLU A 69 18.37 -19.20 -8.83
C GLU A 69 18.69 -18.15 -9.90
N GLU A 70 19.41 -18.54 -10.96
CA GLU A 70 19.81 -17.62 -12.04
C GLU A 70 18.58 -17.08 -12.79
N GLN A 71 17.61 -17.94 -13.10
CA GLN A 71 16.35 -17.55 -13.72
C GLN A 71 15.57 -16.58 -12.84
N ALA A 72 15.50 -16.85 -11.53
CA ALA A 72 14.83 -15.99 -10.57
C ALA A 72 15.52 -14.61 -10.46
N LEU A 73 16.85 -14.58 -10.36
CA LEU A 73 17.62 -13.35 -10.34
C LEU A 73 17.49 -12.57 -11.66
N ASN A 74 17.42 -13.25 -12.79
CA ASN A 74 17.22 -12.60 -14.09
C ASN A 74 15.85 -11.91 -14.18
N ILE A 75 14.80 -12.52 -13.64
CA ILE A 75 13.46 -11.89 -13.54
C ILE A 75 13.54 -10.60 -12.71
N ALA A 76 14.19 -10.65 -11.54
CA ALA A 76 14.33 -9.48 -10.68
C ALA A 76 15.14 -8.36 -11.37
N ARG A 77 16.23 -8.71 -12.07
CA ARG A 77 17.05 -7.74 -12.83
C ARG A 77 16.31 -7.11 -14.01
N ASN A 78 15.53 -7.89 -14.76
CA ASN A 78 14.74 -7.35 -15.86
C ASN A 78 13.70 -6.36 -15.35
N LEU A 79 13.05 -6.67 -14.23
CA LEU A 79 12.11 -5.77 -13.58
C LEU A 79 12.78 -4.47 -13.12
N GLU A 80 13.97 -4.57 -12.51
CA GLU A 80 14.77 -3.40 -12.12
C GLU A 80 15.17 -2.57 -13.33
N PHE A 81 15.60 -3.20 -14.43
CA PHE A 81 15.94 -2.54 -15.68
C PHE A 81 14.74 -1.76 -16.24
N ASP A 82 13.57 -2.39 -16.34
CA ASP A 82 12.37 -1.74 -16.86
C ASP A 82 11.93 -0.56 -15.99
N MET A 83 12.03 -0.67 -14.67
CA MET A 83 11.64 0.40 -13.75
C MET A 83 12.64 1.56 -13.76
N VAL A 84 13.93 1.28 -13.52
CA VAL A 84 14.95 2.31 -13.33
C VAL A 84 15.35 2.95 -14.65
N ILE A 85 15.59 2.13 -15.68
CA ILE A 85 16.20 2.61 -16.92
C ILE A 85 15.14 3.12 -17.89
N LEU A 86 14.04 2.39 -18.10
CA LEU A 86 13.02 2.81 -19.05
C LEU A 86 12.08 3.87 -18.48
N ASN A 87 11.78 3.80 -17.18
CA ASN A 87 10.80 4.70 -16.53
C ASN A 87 11.45 5.77 -15.63
N ASN A 88 12.78 5.84 -15.57
CA ASN A 88 13.54 6.81 -14.76
C ASN A 88 13.07 6.86 -13.29
N VAL A 89 12.78 5.68 -12.73
CA VAL A 89 12.31 5.53 -11.36
C VAL A 89 13.50 5.49 -10.40
N GLN A 90 13.43 6.30 -9.34
CA GLN A 90 14.39 6.29 -8.25
C GLN A 90 14.14 5.13 -7.28
N MET A 91 15.19 4.46 -6.82
CA MET A 91 15.07 3.46 -5.77
C MET A 91 14.97 4.11 -4.38
N CYS A 92 14.06 3.60 -3.53
CA CYS A 92 14.01 4.00 -2.13
C CYS A 92 15.28 3.58 -1.39
N THR A 93 15.70 4.42 -0.45
CA THR A 93 16.76 4.08 0.49
C THR A 93 16.19 3.28 1.66
N ARG A 94 17.03 2.52 2.35
CA ARG A 94 16.61 1.72 3.52
C ARG A 94 15.92 2.56 4.60
N ASN A 95 16.32 3.81 4.78
CA ASN A 95 15.75 4.69 5.80
C ASN A 95 14.34 5.19 5.45
N GLU A 96 13.91 5.07 4.19
CA GLU A 96 12.57 5.45 3.74
C GLU A 96 11.57 4.30 3.84
N LEU A 97 12.05 3.09 4.19
CA LEU A 97 11.24 1.90 4.38
C LEU A 97 10.83 1.78 5.85
N GLU A 98 9.91 2.64 6.27
CA GLU A 98 9.37 2.60 7.63
C GLU A 98 8.16 1.66 7.70
N PRO A 99 8.27 0.51 8.39
CA PRO A 99 7.13 -0.37 8.60
C PRO A 99 6.13 0.28 9.56
N HIS A 100 4.84 0.09 9.31
CA HIS A 100 3.79 0.52 10.22
C HIS A 100 3.87 -0.22 11.55
N ARG A 101 3.69 0.53 12.65
CA ARG A 101 3.66 -0.03 14.00
C ARG A 101 2.24 -0.40 14.40
N VAL A 102 2.15 -1.33 15.35
CA VAL A 102 0.91 -1.72 16.01
C VAL A 102 0.93 -1.21 17.45
N ILE A 103 -0.19 -0.69 17.93
CA ILE A 103 -0.30 -0.19 19.30
C ILE A 103 -0.09 -1.34 20.28
N LYS A 104 0.84 -1.14 21.21
CA LYS A 104 1.07 -2.06 22.33
C LYS A 104 0.00 -1.81 23.39
N LEU A 105 -0.76 -2.85 23.71
CA LEU A 105 -1.73 -2.82 24.80
C LEU A 105 -1.03 -2.97 26.16
N ASP A 106 -1.54 -2.25 27.16
CA ASP A 106 -1.08 -2.37 28.54
C ASP A 106 -1.51 -3.70 29.17
N LYS A 107 -0.75 -4.18 30.15
CA LYS A 107 -1.09 -5.44 30.85
C LYS A 107 -2.42 -5.30 31.59
N GLY A 108 -3.38 -6.15 31.27
CA GLY A 108 -4.71 -6.18 31.90
C GLY A 108 -5.84 -5.65 31.01
N MET A 109 -5.53 -5.24 29.78
CA MET A 109 -6.47 -5.13 28.67
C MET A 109 -6.36 -6.33 27.74
#